data_AF-A0A429SE46-F1
#
_entry.id   AF-A0A429SE46-F1
#
_cell.length_a   1.000
_cell.length_b   1.000
_cell.length_c   1.000
_cell.angle_alpha   90.00
_cell.angle_beta   90.00
_cell.angle_gamma   90.00
#
_symmetry.space_group_name_H-M   'P 1'
#
loop_
_entity.id
_entity.type
_entity.pdbx_description
1 polymer ?
#
loop_
_entity_poly.entity_id
_entity_poly.type
_entity_poly.pdbx_seq_one_letter_code
_entity_poly.pdbx_strand_id
1 'polypeptide(L)'
;MRTNAQSPRRRRFGTWTRFLTTTAAATAAAVTCTGSGVQPPDGLRPAAAAAPAPYDLEAAQKIREAQCLLGNVLRKGGTEMKAVARAGLKGTEPELLAAAARNYWDGTPLSAAYKKDHAAAYAKFGEMEARNKAWQANLYLHDIPPGYSVAGFQWPPDNPTIFTGTGYAGWIADQFWTGESDFYTDPHPLAGKDSVEAATKIAKARYYPETPANYEDRKEWEWRMAGSTPMYADDARIFLQNGGFPTTAPDLGSMEFRIDVEQLKARFASCATRNPLDPHKVLTAEVAVASQEWQAEIAGQNAQRDIILGAEQAASKDLQIAAQAMAEALGQSMIAGRLTDWEAHFLKVPEGSGRPSPSEFAKARTGIEQAQARATGGSTWLRARPRTRRTRPPR
;
A
#
# COMPACT_ATOMS: atom_id res chain seq x y z
N MET A 1 -20.62 53.66 3.41
CA MET A 1 -20.32 54.41 2.18
C MET A 1 -19.26 53.66 1.38
N ARG A 2 -19.64 53.25 0.16
CA ARG A 2 -18.83 52.89 -1.04
C ARG A 2 -17.65 51.91 -0.88
N THR A 3 -17.97 50.67 -1.24
CA THR A 3 -17.13 49.62 -1.83
C THR A 3 -16.39 50.07 -3.10
N ASN A 4 -15.13 49.67 -3.26
CA ASN A 4 -14.43 49.66 -4.54
C ASN A 4 -13.74 48.30 -4.75
N ALA A 5 -14.46 47.38 -5.38
CA ALA A 5 -13.93 46.14 -5.93
C ALA A 5 -13.65 46.36 -7.42
N GLN A 6 -12.42 46.12 -7.86
CA GLN A 6 -12.04 46.13 -9.28
C GLN A 6 -12.34 44.77 -9.89
N SER A 7 -13.10 44.75 -10.99
CA SER A 7 -13.44 43.54 -11.75
C SER A 7 -12.32 43.14 -12.72
N PRO A 8 -11.98 41.84 -12.87
CA PRO A 8 -11.12 41.39 -13.95
C PRO A 8 -11.91 41.20 -15.26
N ARG A 9 -11.40 41.80 -16.34
CA ARG A 9 -11.88 41.69 -17.73
C ARG A 9 -11.79 40.25 -18.24
N ARG A 10 -12.93 39.65 -18.61
CA ARG A 10 -13.01 38.45 -19.46
C ARG A 10 -12.56 38.77 -20.89
N ARG A 11 -11.49 38.13 -21.39
CA ARG A 11 -11.22 38.05 -22.83
C ARG A 11 -11.80 36.75 -23.39
N ARG A 12 -12.72 36.89 -24.35
CA ARG A 12 -13.22 35.84 -25.24
C ARG A 12 -12.33 35.76 -26.47
N PHE A 13 -11.73 34.61 -26.69
CA PHE A 13 -11.35 34.04 -27.99
C PHE A 13 -11.55 32.52 -27.78
N GLY A 14 -12.27 31.76 -28.58
CA GLY A 14 -12.46 31.82 -30.02
C GLY A 14 -12.31 30.36 -30.46
N THR A 15 -13.44 29.69 -30.65
CA THR A 15 -13.63 28.29 -31.05
C THR A 15 -12.94 27.96 -32.37
N TRP A 16 -12.02 26.98 -32.38
CA TRP A 16 -11.69 26.17 -33.56
C TRP A 16 -11.76 24.68 -33.21
N THR A 17 -12.64 24.01 -33.94
CA THR A 17 -13.02 22.60 -33.85
C THR A 17 -12.15 21.72 -34.77
N ARG A 18 -11.78 20.55 -34.23
CA ARG A 18 -11.75 19.20 -34.85
C ARG A 18 -10.78 18.87 -36.01
N PHE A 19 -9.90 17.90 -35.76
CA PHE A 19 -9.81 16.56 -36.38
C PHE A 19 -8.91 15.69 -35.44
N LEU A 20 -9.43 14.79 -34.58
CA LEU A 20 -9.72 13.35 -34.78
C LEU A 20 -8.66 12.65 -35.65
N THR A 21 -7.82 11.76 -35.10
CA THR A 21 -8.11 10.31 -34.99
C THR A 21 -7.25 9.62 -33.91
N THR A 22 -7.88 9.02 -32.87
CA THR A 22 -7.96 7.56 -32.60
C THR A 22 -6.60 6.85 -32.44
N THR A 23 -6.13 6.41 -31.26
CA THR A 23 -6.72 5.36 -30.40
C THR A 23 -6.16 5.42 -28.97
N ALA A 24 -6.98 5.84 -28.01
CA ALA A 24 -6.74 5.59 -26.58
C ALA A 24 -8.07 5.67 -25.83
N ALA A 25 -8.78 4.54 -25.73
CA ALA A 25 -9.85 4.31 -24.74
C ALA A 25 -10.49 2.93 -24.97
N ALA A 26 -10.04 1.91 -24.23
CA ALA A 26 -10.76 0.68 -23.88
C ALA A 26 -9.78 -0.13 -23.02
N THR A 27 -9.90 -0.25 -21.71
CA THR A 27 -11.06 -0.76 -20.96
C THR A 27 -11.10 -0.17 -19.55
N ALA A 28 -11.99 0.79 -19.32
CA ALA A 28 -12.58 1.01 -18.00
C ALA A 28 -13.99 0.43 -18.07
N ALA A 29 -14.10 -0.88 -17.86
CA ALA A 29 -15.40 -1.50 -17.67
C ALA A 29 -15.86 -1.18 -16.25
N ALA A 30 -17.01 -0.54 -16.18
CA ALA A 30 -17.68 -0.08 -14.99
C ALA A 30 -17.84 -1.19 -13.93
N VAL A 31 -17.33 -0.93 -12.72
CA VAL A 31 -17.93 -1.47 -11.49
C VAL A 31 -18.83 -0.35 -10.96
N THR A 32 -20.01 -0.22 -11.56
CA THR A 32 -21.10 0.57 -10.99
C THR A 32 -22.24 -0.38 -10.63
N CYS A 33 -22.43 -0.53 -9.32
CA CYS A 33 -23.69 -0.90 -8.68
C CYS A 33 -24.39 -2.15 -9.20
N THR A 34 -23.81 -3.33 -8.96
CA THR A 34 -24.67 -4.42 -8.47
C THR A 34 -24.95 -4.11 -7.01
N GLY A 35 -26.16 -3.62 -6.75
CA GLY A 35 -26.63 -3.37 -5.40
C GLY A 35 -26.33 -4.54 -4.48
N SER A 36 -26.01 -4.17 -3.25
CA SER A 36 -26.00 -4.95 -2.01
C SER A 36 -27.01 -6.10 -1.99
N GLY A 37 -26.68 -7.16 -2.69
CA GLY A 37 -27.23 -8.50 -2.53
C GLY A 37 -26.21 -9.31 -1.76
N VAL A 38 -25.77 -8.82 -0.60
CA VAL A 38 -25.30 -9.73 0.44
C VAL A 38 -26.56 -10.49 0.82
N GLN A 39 -26.82 -11.60 0.12
CA GLN A 39 -27.65 -12.64 0.70
C GLN A 39 -26.99 -12.92 2.05
N PRO A 40 -27.70 -12.77 3.18
CA PRO A 40 -27.16 -13.29 4.43
C PRO A 40 -26.76 -14.73 4.14
N PRO A 41 -25.54 -15.17 4.47
CA PRO A 41 -25.20 -16.57 4.31
C PRO A 41 -26.31 -17.38 4.98
N ASP A 42 -26.91 -18.29 4.21
CA ASP A 42 -27.94 -19.19 4.72
C ASP A 42 -27.36 -19.89 5.96
N GLY A 43 -27.91 -19.58 7.14
CA GLY A 43 -27.46 -20.17 8.40
C GLY A 43 -26.87 -19.24 9.46
N LEU A 44 -26.89 -17.91 9.31
CA LEU A 44 -26.71 -17.01 10.47
C LEU A 44 -27.94 -17.04 11.39
N ARG A 45 -28.18 -18.20 12.00
CA ARG A 45 -28.81 -18.21 13.32
C ARG A 45 -27.76 -17.63 14.27
N PRO A 46 -28.10 -16.65 15.14
CA PRO A 46 -27.23 -16.35 16.26
C PRO A 46 -26.96 -17.68 16.95
N ALA A 47 -25.69 -18.06 17.05
CA ALA A 47 -25.31 -19.23 17.81
C ALA A 47 -25.93 -19.05 19.20
N ALA A 48 -26.74 -20.02 19.64
CA ALA A 48 -27.14 -20.06 21.04
C ALA A 48 -25.84 -20.01 21.85
N ALA A 49 -25.74 -19.05 22.76
CA ALA A 49 -24.56 -18.84 23.57
C ALA A 49 -24.35 -20.07 24.47
N ALA A 50 -23.71 -21.09 23.94
CA ALA A 50 -23.18 -22.19 24.71
C ALA A 50 -21.92 -21.65 25.40
N ALA A 51 -21.80 -21.89 26.70
CA ALA A 51 -20.56 -21.63 27.42
C ALA A 51 -19.40 -22.27 26.62
N PRO A 52 -18.37 -21.51 26.22
CA PRO A 52 -17.27 -22.11 25.48
C PRO A 52 -16.68 -23.24 26.33
N ALA A 53 -16.51 -24.43 25.74
CA ALA A 53 -15.48 -25.37 26.20
C ALA A 53 -14.15 -24.61 26.40
N PRO A 54 -13.19 -25.07 27.23
CA PRO A 54 -11.96 -24.31 27.47
C PRO A 54 -11.36 -23.82 26.14
N TYR A 55 -11.44 -22.51 25.93
CA TYR A 55 -11.09 -21.86 24.68
C TYR A 55 -9.72 -21.21 24.86
N ASP A 56 -8.79 -21.51 23.94
CA ASP A 56 -7.44 -20.98 24.01
C ASP A 56 -7.41 -19.54 23.50
N LEU A 57 -7.63 -18.60 24.42
CA LEU A 57 -7.60 -17.17 24.14
C LEU A 57 -6.21 -16.70 23.68
N GLU A 58 -5.14 -17.34 24.15
CA GLU A 58 -3.77 -16.99 23.74
C GLU A 58 -3.49 -17.41 22.30
N ALA A 59 -3.91 -18.63 21.92
CA ALA A 59 -3.84 -19.07 20.53
C ALA A 59 -4.69 -18.17 19.62
N ALA A 60 -5.92 -17.85 20.02
CA ALA A 60 -6.79 -16.96 19.25
C ALA A 60 -6.17 -15.56 19.04
N GLN A 61 -5.51 -15.02 20.07
CA GLN A 61 -4.76 -13.77 19.96
C GLN A 61 -3.61 -13.88 18.95
N LYS A 62 -2.82 -14.95 18.99
CA LYS A 62 -1.71 -15.16 18.03
C LYS A 62 -2.21 -15.21 16.58
N ILE A 63 -3.35 -15.85 16.34
CA ILE A 63 -3.99 -15.88 15.02
C ILE A 63 -4.37 -14.47 14.56
N ARG A 64 -5.00 -13.66 15.42
CA ARG A 64 -5.34 -12.27 15.09
C ARG A 64 -4.11 -11.41 14.83
N GLU A 65 -3.07 -11.55 15.66
CA GLU A 65 -1.78 -10.86 15.48
C GLU A 65 -1.17 -11.20 14.11
N ALA A 66 -1.17 -12.47 13.72
CA ALA A 66 -0.67 -12.92 12.43
C ALA A 66 -1.51 -12.35 11.27
N GLN A 67 -2.84 -12.40 11.37
CA GLN A 67 -3.75 -11.83 10.38
C GLN A 67 -3.51 -10.33 10.18
N CYS A 68 -3.34 -9.59 11.28
CA CYS A 68 -3.05 -8.17 11.22
C CYS A 68 -1.69 -7.86 10.59
N LEU A 69 -0.63 -8.57 11.01
CA LEU A 69 0.71 -8.41 10.43
C LEU A 69 0.69 -8.64 8.91
N LEU A 70 0.12 -9.76 8.46
CA LEU A 70 0.04 -10.05 7.03
C LEU A 70 -0.88 -9.08 6.29
N GLY A 71 -1.94 -8.58 6.92
CA GLY A 71 -2.77 -7.49 6.38
C GLY A 71 -1.97 -6.20 6.15
N ASN A 72 -1.09 -5.83 7.09
CA ASN A 72 -0.20 -4.68 6.93
C ASN A 72 0.83 -4.92 5.80
N VAL A 73 1.41 -6.13 5.74
CA VAL A 73 2.32 -6.53 4.65
C VAL A 73 1.62 -6.46 3.29
N LEU A 74 0.35 -6.87 3.18
CA LEU A 74 -0.41 -6.72 1.93
C LEU A 74 -0.55 -5.26 1.48
N ARG A 75 -0.52 -4.30 2.41
CA ARG A 75 -0.64 -2.88 2.10
C ARG A 75 0.69 -2.24 1.74
N LYS A 76 1.76 -2.57 2.46
CA LYS A 76 3.04 -1.86 2.42
C LYS A 76 4.17 -2.64 1.74
N GLY A 77 4.10 -3.97 1.74
CA GLY A 77 5.18 -4.84 1.29
C GLY A 77 5.36 -4.86 -0.22
N GLY A 78 6.51 -5.36 -0.65
CA GLY A 78 6.82 -5.59 -2.05
C GLY A 78 6.14 -6.82 -2.62
N THR A 79 6.53 -7.18 -3.85
CA THR A 79 5.84 -8.24 -4.60
C THR A 79 5.96 -9.60 -3.90
N GLU A 80 7.16 -9.93 -3.43
CA GLU A 80 7.45 -11.19 -2.77
C GLU A 80 6.82 -11.22 -1.37
N MET A 81 6.92 -10.12 -0.61
CA MET A 81 6.30 -10.04 0.72
C MET A 81 4.78 -10.15 0.64
N LYS A 82 4.14 -9.47 -0.32
CA LYS A 82 2.71 -9.63 -0.60
C LYS A 82 2.35 -11.06 -0.97
N ALA A 83 3.22 -11.79 -1.69
CA ALA A 83 2.98 -13.19 -2.03
C ALA A 83 2.98 -14.09 -0.78
N VAL A 84 3.93 -13.90 0.14
CA VAL A 84 3.96 -14.60 1.43
C VAL A 84 2.70 -14.29 2.24
N ALA A 85 2.32 -13.01 2.32
CA ALA A 85 1.13 -12.60 3.06
C ALA A 85 -0.17 -13.19 2.49
N ARG A 86 -0.34 -13.19 1.15
CA ARG A 86 -1.48 -13.83 0.49
C ARG A 86 -1.54 -15.33 0.79
N ALA A 87 -0.41 -16.03 0.69
CA ALA A 87 -0.33 -17.46 0.95
C ALA A 87 -0.70 -17.79 2.41
N GLY A 88 -0.14 -17.05 3.37
CA GLY A 88 -0.44 -17.23 4.79
C GLY A 88 -1.90 -16.95 5.14
N LEU A 89 -2.49 -15.89 4.61
CA LEU A 89 -3.90 -15.54 4.86
C LEU A 89 -4.91 -16.51 4.22
N LYS A 90 -4.50 -17.23 3.17
CA LYS A 90 -5.30 -18.26 2.50
C LYS A 90 -5.11 -19.66 3.10
N GLY A 91 -3.98 -19.87 3.76
CA GLY A 91 -3.57 -21.16 4.29
C GLY A 91 -4.30 -21.56 5.57
N THR A 92 -3.84 -22.67 6.11
CA THR A 92 -4.17 -23.19 7.44
C THR A 92 -3.56 -22.31 8.53
N GLU A 93 -4.03 -22.46 9.77
CA GLU A 93 -3.48 -21.71 10.92
C GLU A 93 -1.94 -21.87 11.08
N PRO A 94 -1.33 -23.06 10.95
CA PRO A 94 0.12 -23.19 10.98
C PRO A 94 0.82 -22.43 9.85
N GLU A 95 0.26 -22.41 8.64
CA GLU A 95 0.82 -21.67 7.50
C GLU A 95 0.71 -20.16 7.71
N LEU A 96 -0.40 -19.69 8.28
CA LEU A 96 -0.60 -18.31 8.69
C LEU A 96 0.47 -17.88 9.71
N LEU A 97 0.66 -18.66 10.77
CA LEU A 97 1.62 -18.37 11.84
C LEU A 97 3.06 -18.42 11.34
N ALA A 98 3.40 -19.38 10.48
CA ALA A 98 4.72 -19.48 9.86
C ALA A 98 5.02 -18.28 8.93
N ALA A 99 4.04 -17.85 8.14
CA ALA A 99 4.17 -16.66 7.30
C ALA A 99 4.34 -15.39 8.14
N ALA A 100 3.63 -15.29 9.27
CA ALA A 100 3.65 -14.14 10.16
C ALA A 100 4.74 -14.20 11.26
N ALA A 101 5.73 -15.09 11.14
CA ALA A 101 6.77 -15.24 12.15
C ALA A 101 7.53 -13.91 12.37
N ARG A 102 7.56 -13.46 13.63
CA ARG A 102 8.10 -12.13 14.02
C ARG A 102 9.62 -12.12 14.22
N ASN A 103 10.24 -13.28 14.41
CA ASN A 103 11.70 -13.38 14.58
C ASN A 103 12.41 -13.30 13.23
N TYR A 104 12.30 -12.17 12.55
CA TYR A 104 12.79 -12.02 11.18
C TYR A 104 14.31 -12.21 11.03
N TRP A 105 15.06 -12.04 12.12
CA TRP A 105 16.49 -12.38 12.23
C TRP A 105 16.80 -13.85 11.92
N ASP A 106 15.81 -14.75 12.07
CA ASP A 106 15.95 -16.21 11.91
C ASP A 106 15.68 -16.68 10.46
N GLY A 107 15.57 -15.77 9.49
CA GLY A 107 15.34 -16.15 8.09
C GLY A 107 13.92 -16.62 7.80
N THR A 108 12.93 -15.97 8.40
CA THR A 108 11.50 -16.26 8.18
C THR A 108 11.10 -16.09 6.70
N PRO A 109 9.96 -16.65 6.27
CA PRO A 109 9.46 -16.44 4.91
C PRO A 109 9.32 -14.96 4.53
N LEU A 110 8.82 -14.12 5.46
CA LEU A 110 8.74 -12.67 5.27
C LEU A 110 10.12 -12.02 5.14
N SER A 111 11.11 -12.45 5.93
CA SER A 111 12.46 -11.88 5.83
C SER A 111 13.16 -12.22 4.52
N ALA A 112 13.04 -13.48 4.08
CA ALA A 112 13.55 -13.88 2.78
C ALA A 112 12.87 -13.10 1.64
N ALA A 113 11.57 -12.87 1.74
CA ALA A 113 10.82 -12.09 0.77
C ALA A 113 11.21 -10.60 0.78
N TYR A 114 11.36 -10.00 1.96
CA TYR A 114 11.84 -8.61 2.12
C TYR A 114 13.19 -8.40 1.43
N LYS A 115 14.15 -9.31 1.66
CA LYS A 115 15.48 -9.25 1.03
C LYS A 115 15.40 -9.28 -0.50
N LYS A 116 14.51 -10.09 -1.07
CA LYS A 116 14.28 -10.15 -2.52
C LYS A 116 13.66 -8.85 -3.04
N ASP A 117 12.64 -8.34 -2.37
CA ASP A 117 11.98 -7.09 -2.77
C ASP A 117 12.96 -5.91 -2.71
N HIS A 118 13.76 -5.80 -1.64
CA HIS A 118 14.80 -4.79 -1.50
C HIS A 118 15.89 -4.91 -2.57
N ALA A 119 16.36 -6.13 -2.87
CA ALA A 119 17.32 -6.36 -3.95
C ALA A 119 16.75 -6.02 -5.33
N ALA A 120 15.48 -6.33 -5.58
CA ALA A 120 14.79 -5.98 -6.82
C ALA A 120 14.63 -4.46 -6.96
N ALA A 121 14.28 -3.75 -5.89
CA ALA A 121 14.20 -2.30 -5.88
C ALA A 121 15.57 -1.65 -6.14
N TYR A 122 16.63 -2.15 -5.50
CA TYR A 122 18.00 -1.70 -5.75
C TYR A 122 18.44 -1.90 -7.20
N ALA A 123 18.22 -3.10 -7.75
CA ALA A 123 18.53 -3.40 -9.14
C ALA A 123 17.76 -2.48 -10.08
N LYS A 124 16.52 -2.10 -9.72
CA LYS A 124 15.70 -1.20 -10.53
C LYS A 124 16.23 0.23 -10.55
N PHE A 125 16.81 0.72 -9.45
CA PHE A 125 17.53 2.00 -9.47
C PHE A 125 18.74 1.96 -10.40
N GLY A 126 19.53 0.87 -10.37
CA GLY A 126 20.63 0.69 -11.30
C GLY A 126 20.18 0.68 -12.76
N GLU A 127 19.03 0.05 -13.06
CA GLU A 127 18.43 0.10 -14.40
C GLU A 127 18.08 1.54 -14.79
N MET A 128 17.39 2.31 -13.93
CA MET A 128 17.03 3.70 -14.21
C MET A 128 18.26 4.58 -14.49
N GLU A 129 19.33 4.42 -13.70
CA GLU A 129 20.59 5.13 -13.91
C GLU A 129 21.21 4.75 -15.28
N ALA A 130 21.23 3.46 -15.62
CA ALA A 130 21.71 2.99 -16.91
C ALA A 130 20.88 3.55 -18.08
N ARG A 131 19.56 3.70 -17.91
CA ARG A 131 18.68 4.34 -18.90
C ARG A 131 19.01 5.81 -19.09
N ASN A 132 19.23 6.56 -18.00
CA ASN A 132 19.68 7.96 -18.08
C ASN A 132 21.01 8.08 -18.85
N LYS A 133 22.00 7.24 -18.55
CA LYS A 133 23.29 7.22 -19.27
C LYS A 133 23.11 6.88 -20.74
N ALA A 134 22.22 5.94 -21.06
CA ALA A 134 21.91 5.59 -22.44
C ALA A 134 21.25 6.75 -23.20
N TRP A 135 20.37 7.53 -22.56
CA TRP A 135 19.79 8.72 -23.18
C TRP A 135 20.84 9.82 -23.40
N GLN A 136 21.70 10.05 -22.42
CA GLN A 136 22.82 11.00 -22.53
C GLN A 136 23.75 10.67 -23.70
N ALA A 137 24.11 9.39 -23.87
CA ALA A 137 24.99 8.96 -24.96
C ALA A 137 24.42 9.28 -26.36
N ASN A 138 23.10 9.24 -26.52
CA ASN A 138 22.43 9.59 -27.79
C ASN A 138 22.46 11.09 -28.10
N LEU A 139 22.65 11.92 -27.09
CA LEU A 139 22.67 13.37 -27.21
C LEU A 139 24.09 13.93 -27.39
N TYR A 140 25.11 13.06 -27.39
CA TYR A 140 26.51 13.48 -27.51
C TYR A 140 26.88 13.80 -28.97
N LEU A 141 26.60 15.02 -29.40
CA LEU A 141 27.06 15.60 -30.67
C LEU A 141 28.08 16.71 -30.42
N HIS A 142 28.96 16.96 -31.40
CA HIS A 142 29.79 18.16 -31.44
C HIS A 142 28.91 19.38 -31.74
N ASP A 143 29.31 20.51 -31.19
CA ASP A 143 28.63 21.80 -31.25
C ASP A 143 27.19 21.81 -30.67
N ILE A 144 26.94 22.76 -29.77
CA ILE A 144 25.64 22.93 -29.12
C ILE A 144 24.88 24.06 -29.83
N PRO A 145 23.62 23.82 -30.26
CA PRO A 145 22.83 24.86 -30.90
C PRO A 145 22.55 26.02 -29.93
N PRO A 146 22.44 27.26 -30.42
CA PRO A 146 22.08 28.41 -29.59
C PRO A 146 20.78 28.18 -28.82
N GLY A 147 20.73 28.65 -27.57
CA GLY A 147 19.59 28.44 -26.68
C GLY A 147 19.72 27.24 -25.75
N TYR A 148 20.76 26.41 -25.93
CA TYR A 148 21.12 25.36 -24.99
C TYR A 148 22.47 25.64 -24.31
N SER A 149 22.59 25.23 -23.04
CA SER A 149 23.89 24.92 -22.46
C SER A 149 24.30 23.50 -22.83
N VAL A 150 25.59 23.16 -22.71
CA VAL A 150 26.08 21.78 -22.92
C VAL A 150 25.28 20.78 -22.08
N ALA A 151 25.11 21.07 -20.78
CA ALA A 151 24.31 20.22 -19.88
C ALA A 151 22.82 20.18 -20.31
N GLY A 152 22.23 21.33 -20.67
CA GLY A 152 20.83 21.42 -21.07
C GLY A 152 20.52 20.65 -22.37
N PHE A 153 21.51 20.46 -23.25
CA PHE A 153 21.38 19.67 -24.46
C PHE A 153 21.75 18.20 -24.25
N GLN A 154 22.94 17.94 -23.70
CA GLN A 154 23.51 16.60 -23.68
C GLN A 154 22.98 15.74 -22.53
N TRP A 155 22.56 16.34 -21.41
CA TRP A 155 22.21 15.58 -20.20
C TRP A 155 20.69 15.52 -20.00
N PRO A 156 20.14 14.34 -19.69
CA PRO A 156 18.76 14.26 -19.22
C PRO A 156 18.56 15.10 -17.95
N PRO A 157 17.33 15.55 -17.66
CA PRO A 157 17.01 16.19 -16.38
C PRO A 157 17.47 15.31 -15.21
N ASP A 158 18.08 15.94 -14.21
CA ASP A 158 18.58 15.31 -12.99
C ASP A 158 17.74 15.68 -11.75
N ASN A 159 17.13 16.87 -11.73
CA ASN A 159 16.27 17.31 -10.64
C ASN A 159 15.00 18.06 -11.12
N PRO A 160 13.83 17.39 -11.18
CA PRO A 160 13.65 15.94 -11.02
C PRO A 160 14.14 15.18 -12.27
N THR A 161 14.63 13.95 -12.08
CA THR A 161 14.82 13.02 -13.21
C THR A 161 13.49 12.72 -13.88
N ILE A 162 13.52 12.20 -15.12
CA ILE A 162 12.29 11.76 -15.80
C ILE A 162 11.55 10.69 -14.97
N PHE A 163 12.26 9.73 -14.37
CA PHE A 163 11.66 8.70 -13.53
C PHE A 163 11.08 9.25 -12.21
N THR A 164 11.68 10.31 -11.66
CA THR A 164 11.14 11.02 -10.49
C THR A 164 9.90 11.82 -10.89
N GLY A 165 9.92 12.49 -12.04
CA GLY A 165 8.80 13.29 -12.55
C GLY A 165 7.55 12.46 -12.88
N THR A 166 7.71 11.18 -13.22
CA THR A 166 6.57 10.26 -13.40
C THR A 166 6.12 9.57 -12.11
N GLY A 167 6.81 9.80 -10.99
CA GLY A 167 6.56 9.12 -9.71
C GLY A 167 7.09 7.68 -9.64
N TYR A 168 7.64 7.14 -10.73
CA TYR A 168 8.13 5.76 -10.79
C TYR A 168 9.29 5.49 -9.84
N ALA A 169 10.26 6.42 -9.80
CA ALA A 169 11.39 6.32 -8.88
C ALA A 169 10.94 6.40 -7.42
N GLY A 170 9.94 7.23 -7.10
CA GLY A 170 9.38 7.34 -5.75
C GLY A 170 8.72 6.04 -5.30
N TRP A 171 7.93 5.42 -6.17
CA TRP A 171 7.31 4.13 -5.88
C TRP A 171 8.33 3.01 -5.60
N ILE A 172 9.44 2.96 -6.37
CA ILE A 172 10.54 2.01 -6.10
C ILE A 172 11.29 2.39 -4.81
N ALA A 173 11.46 3.68 -4.54
CA ALA A 173 12.13 4.18 -3.34
C ALA A 173 11.41 3.76 -2.07
N ASP A 174 10.08 3.85 -2.04
CA ASP A 174 9.28 3.44 -0.89
C ASP A 174 9.53 1.97 -0.53
N GLN A 175 9.74 1.10 -1.54
CA GLN A 175 10.05 -0.32 -1.33
C GLN A 175 11.47 -0.55 -0.82
N PHE A 176 12.42 0.29 -1.23
CA PHE A 176 13.82 0.18 -0.85
C PHE A 176 14.10 0.77 0.54
N TRP A 177 13.51 1.92 0.86
CA TRP A 177 13.80 2.66 2.10
C TRP A 177 12.94 2.21 3.28
N THR A 178 11.86 1.47 3.06
CA THR A 178 11.09 0.87 4.16
C THR A 178 11.96 -0.19 4.83
N GLY A 179 12.20 -0.04 6.13
CA GLY A 179 12.96 -1.01 6.91
C GLY A 179 12.13 -2.26 7.21
N GLU A 180 12.77 -3.42 7.29
CA GLU A 180 12.09 -4.67 7.65
C GLU A 180 11.34 -4.56 8.99
N SER A 181 11.93 -3.87 9.97
CA SER A 181 11.32 -3.60 11.28
C SER A 181 9.99 -2.83 11.20
N ASP A 182 9.79 -2.01 10.16
CA ASP A 182 8.61 -1.16 10.03
C ASP A 182 7.34 -1.99 9.84
N PHE A 183 7.47 -3.21 9.30
CA PHE A 183 6.38 -4.17 9.16
C PHE A 183 5.93 -4.76 10.50
N TYR A 184 6.83 -4.80 11.49
CA TYR A 184 6.60 -5.40 12.80
C TYR A 184 6.22 -4.39 13.89
N THR A 185 6.15 -3.10 13.53
CA THR A 185 5.71 -2.02 14.42
C THR A 185 4.31 -2.33 14.96
N ASP A 186 4.12 -2.04 16.25
CA ASP A 186 2.85 -2.29 16.94
C ASP A 186 1.70 -1.51 16.27
N PRO A 187 0.69 -2.20 15.69
CA PRO A 187 -0.40 -1.54 14.97
C PRO A 187 -1.55 -1.09 15.88
N HIS A 188 -1.48 -1.36 17.20
CA HIS A 188 -2.59 -1.06 18.11
C HIS A 188 -2.83 0.46 18.21
N PRO A 189 -4.09 0.92 18.00
CA PRO A 189 -4.43 2.32 18.19
C PRO A 189 -4.16 2.78 19.62
N LEU A 190 -3.58 3.97 19.77
CA LEU A 190 -3.33 4.57 21.09
C LEU A 190 -4.53 5.37 21.57
N ALA A 191 -4.75 5.39 22.89
CA ALA A 191 -5.76 6.21 23.51
C ALA A 191 -5.44 7.70 23.33
N GLY A 192 -6.47 8.51 23.07
CA GLY A 192 -6.35 9.97 23.05
C GLY A 192 -6.04 10.52 24.43
N LYS A 193 -5.46 11.73 24.48
CA LYS A 193 -5.05 12.39 25.73
C LYS A 193 -6.18 12.43 26.78
N ASP A 194 -7.38 12.83 26.37
CA ASP A 194 -8.53 12.94 27.28
C ASP A 194 -8.95 11.58 27.86
N SER A 195 -8.89 10.51 27.06
CA SER A 195 -9.17 9.15 27.50
C SER A 195 -8.11 8.65 28.50
N VAL A 196 -6.84 8.94 28.23
CA VAL A 196 -5.73 8.60 29.14
C VAL A 196 -5.89 9.32 30.47
N GLU A 197 -6.21 10.62 30.46
CA GLU A 197 -6.43 11.41 31.67
C GLU A 197 -7.64 10.92 32.47
N ALA A 198 -8.75 10.62 31.79
CA ALA A 198 -9.96 10.09 32.42
C ALA A 198 -9.70 8.71 33.06
N ALA A 199 -9.04 7.80 32.34
CA ALA A 199 -8.71 6.47 32.87
C ALA A 199 -7.77 6.59 34.08
N THR A 200 -6.76 7.47 33.98
CA THR A 200 -5.81 7.73 35.07
C THR A 200 -6.50 8.27 36.32
N LYS A 201 -7.49 9.15 36.17
CA LYS A 201 -8.27 9.68 37.28
C LYS A 201 -9.05 8.58 38.00
N ILE A 202 -9.68 7.67 37.26
CA ILE A 202 -10.42 6.53 37.81
C ILE A 202 -9.46 5.59 38.56
N ALA A 203 -8.33 5.24 37.94
CA ALA A 203 -7.33 4.38 38.57
C ALA A 203 -6.79 4.98 39.87
N LYS A 204 -6.47 6.29 39.89
CA LYS A 204 -6.07 7.01 41.11
C LYS A 204 -7.10 6.92 42.23
N ALA A 205 -8.39 7.03 41.91
CA ALA A 205 -9.45 6.97 42.90
C ALA A 205 -9.72 5.54 43.43
N ARG A 206 -9.46 4.50 42.62
CA ARG A 206 -9.78 3.10 42.96
C ARG A 206 -8.61 2.32 43.53
N TYR A 207 -7.42 2.56 43.01
CA TYR A 207 -6.25 1.70 43.23
C TYR A 207 -5.20 2.34 44.13
N TYR A 208 -5.44 3.57 44.61
CA TYR A 208 -4.54 4.29 45.50
C TYR A 208 -5.29 4.90 46.69
N PRO A 209 -4.73 4.80 47.93
CA PRO A 209 -3.54 4.03 48.27
C PRO A 209 -3.75 2.52 48.06
N GLU A 210 -2.64 1.79 47.94
CA GLU A 210 -2.67 0.33 47.78
C GLU A 210 -3.28 -0.34 49.01
N THR A 211 -4.10 -1.35 48.76
CA THR A 211 -4.67 -2.25 49.76
C THR A 211 -4.55 -3.69 49.25
N PRO A 212 -4.59 -4.71 50.12
CA PRO A 212 -4.60 -6.11 49.67
C PRO A 212 -5.74 -6.43 48.68
N ALA A 213 -6.87 -5.73 48.78
CA ALA A 213 -8.03 -5.94 47.92
C ALA A 213 -7.87 -5.36 46.50
N ASN A 214 -7.02 -4.34 46.32
CA ASN A 214 -6.82 -3.69 45.02
C ASN A 214 -5.41 -3.95 44.43
N TYR A 215 -4.61 -4.79 45.08
CA TYR A 215 -3.22 -5.07 44.68
C TYR A 215 -3.11 -5.58 43.24
N GLU A 216 -3.91 -6.59 42.86
CA GLU A 216 -3.86 -7.18 41.52
C GLU A 216 -4.30 -6.19 40.44
N ASP A 217 -5.39 -5.46 40.69
CA ASP A 217 -5.84 -4.39 39.80
C ASP A 217 -4.79 -3.29 39.65
N ARG A 218 -4.20 -2.82 40.75
CA ARG A 218 -3.14 -1.80 40.71
C ARG A 218 -1.94 -2.29 39.90
N LYS A 219 -1.55 -3.55 40.09
CA LYS A 219 -0.45 -4.19 39.37
C LYS A 219 -0.71 -4.24 37.86
N GLU A 220 -1.90 -4.67 37.44
CA GLU A 220 -2.27 -4.68 36.02
C GLU A 220 -2.37 -3.27 35.44
N TRP A 221 -2.92 -2.31 36.19
CA TRP A 221 -2.93 -0.90 35.79
C TRP A 221 -1.51 -0.39 35.55
N GLU A 222 -0.61 -0.56 36.51
CA GLU A 222 0.77 -0.06 36.42
C GLU A 222 1.57 -0.76 35.32
N TRP A 223 1.35 -2.07 35.09
CA TRP A 223 2.13 -2.78 34.08
C TRP A 223 1.58 -2.68 32.67
N ARG A 224 0.26 -2.65 32.50
CA ARG A 224 -0.39 -2.80 31.19
C ARG A 224 -1.08 -1.54 30.69
N MET A 225 -1.46 -0.62 31.58
CA MET A 225 -2.17 0.61 31.22
C MET A 225 -1.32 1.88 31.35
N ALA A 226 -0.56 2.00 32.44
CA ALA A 226 0.24 3.19 32.79
C ALA A 226 1.76 2.95 32.75
N GLY A 227 2.18 1.75 32.37
CA GLY A 227 3.56 1.30 32.42
C GLY A 227 4.40 1.76 31.23
N SER A 228 5.33 0.91 30.82
CA SER A 228 6.27 1.19 29.73
C SER A 228 5.65 1.17 28.33
N THR A 229 4.41 0.71 28.18
CA THR A 229 3.66 0.75 26.93
C THR A 229 2.64 1.88 26.96
N PRO A 230 2.52 2.68 25.87
CA PRO A 230 1.42 3.62 25.74
C PRO A 230 0.07 2.93 25.91
N MET A 231 -0.88 3.62 26.54
CA MET A 231 -2.23 3.09 26.74
C MET A 231 -2.93 2.89 25.40
N TYR A 232 -3.38 1.67 25.11
CA TYR A 232 -4.13 1.39 23.90
C TYR A 232 -5.57 1.92 24.01
N ALA A 233 -6.11 2.37 22.88
CA ALA A 233 -7.41 3.03 22.81
C ALA A 233 -8.53 2.17 23.39
N ASP A 234 -8.47 0.86 23.14
CA ASP A 234 -9.56 0.00 23.55
C ASP A 234 -9.44 -0.54 24.97
N ASP A 235 -8.22 -0.75 25.46
CA ASP A 235 -8.03 -1.03 26.89
C ASP A 235 -8.52 0.16 27.72
N ALA A 236 -8.27 1.39 27.25
CA ALA A 236 -8.87 2.60 27.82
C ALA A 236 -10.40 2.60 27.72
N ARG A 237 -10.98 2.22 26.58
CA ARG A 237 -12.43 2.16 26.38
C ARG A 237 -13.11 1.20 27.37
N ILE A 238 -12.64 -0.03 27.46
CA ILE A 238 -13.20 -1.05 28.36
C ILE A 238 -13.08 -0.59 29.81
N PHE A 239 -11.91 -0.06 30.19
CA PHE A 239 -11.68 0.46 31.53
C PHE A 239 -12.61 1.63 31.88
N LEU A 240 -12.79 2.59 30.97
CA LEU A 240 -13.68 3.73 31.15
C LEU A 240 -15.16 3.32 31.22
N GLN A 241 -15.58 2.39 30.34
CA GLN A 241 -16.96 1.88 30.29
C GLN A 241 -17.37 1.21 31.61
N ASN A 242 -16.44 0.51 32.26
CA ASN A 242 -16.70 -0.20 33.52
C ASN A 242 -16.33 0.62 34.76
N GLY A 243 -15.79 1.82 34.58
CA GLY A 243 -15.28 2.64 35.69
C GLY A 243 -14.14 1.99 36.45
N GLY A 244 -13.32 1.17 35.79
CA GLY A 244 -12.28 0.32 36.36
C GLY A 244 -12.10 -0.97 35.53
N PHE A 245 -11.31 -1.92 36.04
CA PHE A 245 -11.32 -3.27 35.46
C PHE A 245 -12.70 -3.92 35.63
N PRO A 246 -13.23 -4.64 34.62
CA PRO A 246 -14.52 -5.31 34.72
C PRO A 246 -14.53 -6.35 35.85
N THR A 247 -15.55 -6.32 36.70
CA THR A 247 -15.73 -7.28 37.81
C THR A 247 -16.90 -8.23 37.60
N THR A 248 -17.70 -8.00 36.56
CA THR A 248 -18.88 -8.79 36.18
C THR A 248 -18.97 -8.82 34.66
N ALA A 249 -19.57 -9.88 34.12
CA ALA A 249 -19.92 -9.99 32.71
C ALA A 249 -21.45 -9.95 32.54
N PRO A 250 -21.96 -9.40 31.42
CA PRO A 250 -23.37 -9.54 31.07
C PRO A 250 -23.80 -11.00 30.90
N ASP A 251 -25.09 -11.28 31.08
CA ASP A 251 -25.63 -12.61 30.86
C ASP A 251 -25.48 -13.02 29.38
N LEU A 252 -25.10 -14.27 29.10
CA LEU A 252 -24.86 -14.79 27.75
C LEU A 252 -26.03 -14.56 26.76
N GLY A 253 -27.26 -14.52 27.25
CA GLY A 253 -28.48 -14.28 26.46
C GLY A 253 -28.90 -12.81 26.37
N SER A 254 -28.16 -11.89 27.00
CA SER A 254 -28.48 -10.47 27.07
C SER A 254 -28.09 -9.72 25.79
N MET A 255 -28.69 -8.55 25.60
CA MET A 255 -28.30 -7.63 24.52
C MET A 255 -26.90 -7.07 24.78
N GLU A 256 -26.59 -6.81 26.04
CA GLU A 256 -25.31 -6.28 26.50
C GLU A 256 -24.15 -7.22 26.12
N PHE A 257 -24.30 -8.54 26.37
CA PHE A 257 -23.32 -9.54 25.94
C PHE A 257 -23.08 -9.51 24.43
N ARG A 258 -24.17 -9.41 23.64
CA ARG A 258 -24.07 -9.33 22.18
C ARG A 258 -23.40 -8.05 21.71
N ILE A 259 -23.68 -6.91 22.35
CA ILE A 259 -23.01 -5.64 22.04
C ILE A 259 -21.51 -5.76 22.32
N ASP A 260 -21.11 -6.35 23.44
CA ASP A 260 -19.70 -6.52 23.79
C ASP A 260 -18.98 -7.46 22.79
N VAL A 261 -19.62 -8.55 22.35
CA VAL A 261 -19.12 -9.42 21.28
C VAL A 261 -18.88 -8.66 19.97
N GLU A 262 -19.86 -7.87 19.51
CA GLU A 262 -19.72 -7.10 18.27
C GLU A 262 -18.67 -5.99 18.39
N GLN A 263 -18.55 -5.35 19.56
CA GLN A 263 -17.49 -4.38 19.83
C GLN A 263 -16.11 -5.04 19.74
N LEU A 264 -15.93 -6.23 20.32
CA LEU A 264 -14.68 -6.99 20.21
C LEU A 264 -14.34 -7.35 18.76
N LYS A 265 -15.32 -7.78 17.96
CA LYS A 265 -15.11 -8.05 16.53
C LYS A 265 -14.69 -6.80 15.76
N ALA A 266 -15.33 -5.65 16.01
CA ALA A 266 -14.95 -4.38 15.41
C ALA A 266 -13.51 -3.98 15.76
N ARG A 267 -13.02 -4.30 16.97
CA ARG A 267 -11.62 -4.12 17.34
C ARG A 267 -10.67 -5.05 16.59
N PHE A 268 -11.04 -6.32 16.46
CA PHE A 268 -10.20 -7.29 15.75
C PHE A 268 -10.00 -6.86 14.29
N ALA A 269 -11.05 -6.32 13.67
CA ALA A 269 -10.99 -5.73 12.33
C ALA A 269 -10.05 -4.52 12.23
N SER A 270 -9.85 -3.77 13.32
CA SER A 270 -8.97 -2.60 13.38
C SER A 270 -7.55 -2.91 13.87
N CYS A 271 -7.13 -4.18 13.82
CA CYS A 271 -5.80 -4.61 14.25
C CYS A 271 -5.50 -4.42 15.75
N ALA A 272 -6.52 -4.21 16.58
CA ALA A 272 -6.40 -4.34 18.03
C ALA A 272 -6.53 -5.83 18.42
N THR A 273 -5.44 -6.58 18.22
CA THR A 273 -5.45 -8.05 18.19
C THR A 273 -5.37 -8.70 19.57
N ARG A 274 -4.88 -7.96 20.58
CA ARG A 274 -4.75 -8.44 21.96
C ARG A 274 -6.09 -8.76 22.61
N ASN A 275 -6.08 -9.73 23.51
CA ASN A 275 -7.21 -9.95 24.41
C ASN A 275 -7.39 -8.71 25.33
N PRO A 276 -8.64 -8.36 25.70
CA PRO A 276 -8.89 -7.34 26.71
C PRO A 276 -8.13 -7.60 28.01
N LEU A 277 -7.70 -6.53 28.67
CA LEU A 277 -7.17 -6.62 30.03
C LEU A 277 -8.30 -6.97 31.02
N ASP A 278 -8.22 -8.17 31.58
CA ASP A 278 -9.28 -8.76 32.40
C ASP A 278 -8.69 -9.52 33.60
N PRO A 279 -8.22 -8.80 34.65
CA PRO A 279 -7.66 -9.43 35.85
C PRO A 279 -8.67 -10.33 36.57
N HIS A 280 -9.96 -10.04 36.46
CA HIS A 280 -11.05 -10.77 37.11
C HIS A 280 -11.56 -11.95 36.28
N LYS A 281 -11.07 -12.12 35.05
CA LYS A 281 -11.41 -13.21 34.11
C LYS A 281 -12.89 -13.28 33.74
N VAL A 282 -13.61 -12.16 33.83
CA VAL A 282 -15.05 -12.12 33.58
C VAL A 282 -15.40 -12.04 32.10
N LEU A 283 -14.52 -11.51 31.24
CA LEU A 283 -14.74 -11.32 29.80
C LEU A 283 -14.43 -12.55 28.94
N THR A 284 -14.11 -13.69 29.56
CA THR A 284 -13.65 -14.91 28.87
C THR A 284 -14.66 -15.38 27.81
N ALA A 285 -15.96 -15.30 28.10
CA ALA A 285 -17.01 -15.79 27.21
C ALA A 285 -17.19 -14.88 25.98
N GLU A 286 -17.22 -13.57 26.18
CA GLU A 286 -17.33 -12.54 25.15
C GLU A 286 -16.17 -12.67 24.17
N VAL A 287 -14.94 -12.81 24.68
CA VAL A 287 -13.74 -12.91 23.84
C VAL A 287 -13.74 -14.23 23.07
N ALA A 288 -14.15 -15.34 23.68
CA ALA A 288 -14.26 -16.62 22.99
C ALA A 288 -15.30 -16.59 21.85
N VAL A 289 -16.50 -16.08 22.11
CA VAL A 289 -17.57 -15.97 21.10
C VAL A 289 -17.14 -15.00 19.99
N ALA A 290 -16.62 -13.82 20.33
CA ALA A 290 -16.12 -12.86 19.36
C ALA A 290 -15.00 -13.44 18.49
N SER A 291 -14.08 -14.21 19.09
CA SER A 291 -12.99 -14.85 18.35
C SER A 291 -13.51 -15.87 17.33
N GLN A 292 -14.46 -16.71 17.74
CA GLN A 292 -15.05 -17.73 16.86
C GLN A 292 -15.85 -17.10 15.72
N GLU A 293 -16.72 -16.13 16.04
CA GLU A 293 -17.51 -15.42 15.03
C GLU A 293 -16.62 -14.66 14.04
N TRP A 294 -15.58 -13.99 14.54
CA TRP A 294 -14.62 -13.29 13.68
C TRP A 294 -13.90 -14.23 12.72
N GLN A 295 -13.45 -15.40 13.19
CA GLN A 295 -12.83 -16.39 12.29
C GLN A 295 -13.83 -16.95 11.27
N ALA A 296 -15.08 -17.17 11.66
CA ALA A 296 -16.14 -17.57 10.72
C ALA A 296 -16.40 -16.50 9.64
N GLU A 297 -16.42 -15.22 10.02
CA GLU A 297 -16.58 -14.10 9.09
C GLU A 297 -15.41 -13.97 8.12
N ILE A 298 -14.17 -14.11 8.61
CA ILE A 298 -12.98 -14.13 7.75
C ILE A 298 -13.06 -15.31 6.77
N ALA A 299 -13.35 -16.51 7.28
CA ALA A 299 -13.44 -17.72 6.47
C ALA A 299 -14.49 -17.59 5.36
N GLY A 300 -15.65 -17.01 5.67
CA GLY A 300 -16.73 -16.74 4.70
C GLY A 300 -16.32 -15.76 3.59
N GLN A 301 -15.33 -14.90 3.82
CA GLN A 301 -14.85 -13.91 2.86
C GLN A 301 -13.60 -14.36 2.08
N ASN A 302 -13.02 -15.52 2.40
CA ASN A 302 -11.74 -15.95 1.83
C ASN A 302 -11.72 -15.96 0.30
N ALA A 303 -12.76 -16.50 -0.35
CA ALA A 303 -12.82 -16.56 -1.81
C ALA A 303 -12.88 -15.16 -2.45
N GLN A 304 -13.66 -14.25 -1.88
CA GLN A 304 -13.79 -12.87 -2.36
C GLN A 304 -12.46 -12.11 -2.17
N ARG A 305 -11.81 -12.28 -1.02
CA ARG A 305 -10.50 -11.69 -0.72
C ARG A 305 -9.43 -12.19 -1.68
N ASP A 306 -9.38 -13.50 -1.97
CA ASP A 306 -8.40 -14.07 -2.91
C ASP A 306 -8.55 -13.47 -4.32
N ILE A 307 -9.79 -13.28 -4.80
CA ILE A 307 -10.07 -12.63 -6.08
C ILE A 307 -9.57 -11.17 -6.10
N ILE A 308 -9.90 -10.39 -5.05
CA ILE A 308 -9.49 -8.98 -4.96
C ILE A 308 -7.96 -8.85 -4.90
N LEU A 309 -7.30 -9.69 -4.10
CA LEU A 309 -5.85 -9.66 -3.94
C LEU A 309 -5.11 -10.14 -5.19
N GLY A 310 -5.68 -11.08 -5.95
CA GLY A 310 -5.16 -11.47 -7.26
C GLY A 310 -5.32 -10.35 -8.30
N ALA A 311 -6.44 -9.64 -8.30
CA ALA A 311 -6.65 -8.49 -9.18
C ALA A 311 -5.71 -7.32 -8.83
N GLU A 312 -5.49 -7.04 -7.55
CA GLU A 312 -4.52 -6.03 -7.09
C GLU A 312 -3.10 -6.37 -7.56
N GLN A 313 -2.68 -7.64 -7.45
CA GLN A 313 -1.36 -8.07 -7.92
C GLN A 313 -1.16 -7.77 -9.42
N ALA A 314 -2.17 -8.12 -10.23
CA ALA A 314 -2.12 -7.89 -11.67
C ALA A 314 -2.11 -6.39 -12.00
N ALA A 315 -2.96 -5.60 -11.34
CA ALA A 315 -3.05 -4.16 -11.53
C ALA A 315 -1.73 -3.45 -11.14
N SER A 316 -1.14 -3.82 -9.99
CA SER A 316 0.13 -3.26 -9.53
C SER A 316 1.28 -3.57 -10.50
N LYS A 317 1.32 -4.79 -11.06
CA LYS A 317 2.29 -5.16 -12.09
C LYS A 317 2.09 -4.36 -13.39
N ASP A 318 0.85 -4.25 -13.87
CA ASP A 318 0.54 -3.50 -15.09
C ASP A 318 0.88 -2.01 -14.91
N LEU A 319 0.61 -1.43 -13.72
CA LEU A 319 0.97 -0.05 -13.37
C LEU A 319 2.49 0.16 -13.36
N GLN A 320 3.26 -0.78 -12.79
CA GLN A 320 4.73 -0.70 -12.80
C GLN A 320 5.29 -0.68 -14.22
N ILE A 321 4.77 -1.55 -15.10
CA ILE A 321 5.18 -1.62 -16.52
C ILE A 321 4.80 -0.32 -17.25
N ALA A 322 3.58 0.16 -17.04
CA ALA A 322 3.09 1.38 -17.68
C ALA A 322 3.87 2.63 -17.25
N ALA A 323 4.16 2.77 -15.95
CA ALA A 323 4.93 3.89 -15.41
C ALA A 323 6.36 3.90 -15.95
N GLN A 324 7.00 2.73 -16.05
CA GLN A 324 8.31 2.62 -16.70
C GLN A 324 8.22 2.99 -18.19
N ALA A 325 7.25 2.45 -18.92
CA ALA A 325 7.10 2.72 -20.35
C ALA A 325 6.84 4.22 -20.62
N MET A 326 6.09 4.89 -19.74
CA MET A 326 5.87 6.34 -19.79
C MET A 326 7.19 7.11 -19.63
N ALA A 327 7.99 6.76 -18.62
CA ALA A 327 9.30 7.39 -18.43
C ALA A 327 10.23 7.15 -19.62
N GLU A 328 10.21 5.95 -20.19
CA GLU A 328 10.96 5.63 -21.41
C GLU A 328 10.51 6.48 -22.60
N ALA A 329 9.21 6.60 -22.83
CA ALA A 329 8.67 7.42 -23.92
C ALA A 329 9.05 8.91 -23.76
N LEU A 330 9.03 9.44 -22.53
CA LEU A 330 9.49 10.80 -22.24
C LEU A 330 10.98 10.97 -22.54
N GLY A 331 11.82 10.01 -22.14
CA GLY A 331 13.25 10.01 -22.46
C GLY A 331 13.51 9.98 -23.97
N GLN A 332 12.78 9.15 -24.72
CA GLN A 332 12.89 9.13 -26.18
C GLN A 332 12.39 10.43 -26.83
N SER A 333 11.28 10.99 -26.34
CA SER A 333 10.75 12.25 -26.85
C SER A 333 11.74 13.39 -26.67
N MET A 334 12.43 13.45 -25.52
CA MET A 334 13.50 14.40 -25.26
C MET A 334 14.64 14.25 -26.27
N ILE A 335 15.10 13.02 -26.54
CA ILE A 335 16.17 12.75 -27.51
C ILE A 335 15.77 13.26 -28.90
N ALA A 336 14.60 12.84 -29.38
CA ALA A 336 14.12 13.24 -30.70
C ALA A 336 13.97 14.76 -30.82
N GLY A 337 13.42 15.43 -29.81
CA GLY A 337 13.26 16.88 -29.80
C GLY A 337 14.59 17.61 -29.89
N ARG A 338 15.52 17.31 -28.99
CA ARG A 338 16.84 17.97 -28.95
C ARG A 338 17.65 17.73 -30.22
N LEU A 339 17.67 16.50 -30.74
CA LEU A 339 18.38 16.21 -32.00
C LEU A 339 17.74 16.90 -33.21
N THR A 340 16.41 17.06 -33.22
CA THR A 340 15.72 17.80 -34.29
C THR A 340 16.05 19.29 -34.23
N ASP A 341 16.11 19.88 -33.04
CA ASP A 341 16.50 21.28 -32.84
C ASP A 341 17.95 21.52 -33.29
N TRP A 342 18.85 20.56 -33.01
CA TRP A 342 20.22 20.55 -33.50
C TRP A 342 20.28 20.52 -35.04
N GLU A 343 19.58 19.59 -35.68
CA GLU A 343 19.57 19.49 -37.16
C GLU A 343 18.98 20.75 -37.79
N ALA A 344 17.86 21.25 -37.25
CA ALA A 344 17.17 22.45 -37.75
C ALA A 344 18.03 23.72 -37.65
N HIS A 345 18.90 23.82 -36.64
CA HIS A 345 19.86 24.91 -36.51
C HIS A 345 20.97 24.79 -37.57
N PHE A 346 21.69 23.67 -37.58
CA PHE A 346 22.90 23.53 -38.39
C PHE A 346 22.65 23.32 -39.88
N LEU A 347 21.44 22.94 -40.30
CA LEU A 347 21.04 22.96 -41.72
C LEU A 347 20.99 24.38 -42.29
N LYS A 348 20.87 25.42 -41.46
CA LYS A 348 20.86 26.84 -41.89
C LYS A 348 22.26 27.45 -41.95
N VAL A 349 23.26 26.78 -41.37
CA VAL A 349 24.65 27.25 -41.37
C VAL A 349 25.29 26.89 -42.71
N PRO A 350 25.90 27.83 -43.45
CA PRO A 350 26.58 27.53 -44.71
C PRO A 350 27.70 26.49 -44.54
N GLU A 351 27.91 25.65 -45.54
CA GLU A 351 29.02 24.69 -45.54
C GLU A 351 30.37 25.40 -45.37
N GLY A 352 31.27 24.82 -44.57
CA GLY A 352 32.58 25.41 -44.25
C GLY A 352 32.55 26.55 -43.22
N SER A 353 31.37 27.02 -42.77
CA SER A 353 31.23 28.13 -41.82
C SER A 353 30.96 27.68 -40.37
N GLY A 354 31.61 26.59 -39.93
CA GLY A 354 31.34 25.97 -38.62
C GLY A 354 30.14 25.02 -38.61
N ARG A 355 29.73 24.53 -39.78
CA ARG A 355 28.72 23.47 -39.90
C ARG A 355 29.32 22.12 -39.50
N PRO A 356 28.64 21.33 -38.64
CA PRO A 356 29.03 19.96 -38.29
C PRO A 356 29.23 19.05 -39.49
N SER A 357 30.02 18.01 -39.29
CA SER A 357 30.37 17.08 -40.37
C SER A 357 29.17 16.26 -40.87
N PRO A 358 29.19 15.74 -42.11
CA PRO A 358 28.14 14.84 -42.60
C PRO A 358 27.92 13.61 -41.70
N SER A 359 28.97 13.09 -41.06
CA SER A 359 28.87 11.99 -40.10
C SER A 359 28.08 12.35 -38.84
N GLU A 360 28.11 13.61 -38.41
CA GLU A 360 27.33 14.05 -37.25
C GLU A 360 25.86 14.26 -37.58
N PHE A 361 25.56 14.78 -38.77
CA PHE A 361 24.19 14.78 -39.28
C PHE A 361 23.63 13.35 -39.39
N ALA A 362 24.44 12.38 -39.87
CA ALA A 362 24.03 10.98 -39.92
C ALA A 362 23.75 10.42 -38.52
N LYS A 363 24.62 10.72 -37.54
CA LYS A 363 24.43 10.32 -36.13
C LYS A 363 23.15 10.92 -35.54
N ALA A 364 22.90 12.21 -35.75
CA ALA A 364 21.70 12.89 -35.30
C ALA A 364 20.43 12.25 -35.88
N ARG A 365 20.39 12.02 -37.20
CA ARG A 365 19.26 11.35 -37.88
C ARG A 365 19.01 9.95 -37.36
N THR A 366 20.05 9.14 -37.21
CA THR A 366 19.94 7.80 -36.62
C THR A 366 19.37 7.88 -35.20
N GLY A 367 19.82 8.84 -34.38
CA GLY A 367 19.29 9.06 -33.04
C GLY A 367 17.80 9.43 -33.03
N ILE A 368 17.37 10.32 -33.94
CA ILE A 368 15.96 10.71 -34.11
C ILE A 368 15.11 9.49 -34.49
N GLU A 369 15.52 8.71 -35.49
CA GLU A 369 14.80 7.53 -35.96
C GLU A 369 14.68 6.47 -34.86
N GLN A 370 15.78 6.19 -34.13
CA GLN A 370 15.78 5.25 -33.03
C GLN A 370 14.87 5.70 -31.88
N ALA A 371 14.90 6.99 -31.55
CA ALA A 371 14.05 7.55 -30.51
C ALA A 371 12.57 7.47 -30.87
N GLN A 372 12.20 7.82 -32.11
CA GLN A 372 10.84 7.68 -32.61
C GLN A 372 10.37 6.23 -32.60
N ALA A 373 11.19 5.28 -33.06
CA ALA A 373 10.86 3.86 -33.04
C ALA A 373 10.65 3.32 -31.61
N ARG A 374 11.51 3.74 -30.66
CA ARG A 374 11.39 3.33 -29.25
C ARG A 374 10.19 3.97 -28.54
N ALA A 375 9.84 5.21 -28.89
CA ALA A 375 8.67 5.91 -28.34
C ALA A 375 7.33 5.33 -28.83
N THR A 376 7.27 4.89 -30.10
CA THR A 376 6.02 4.46 -30.75
C THR A 376 5.71 2.97 -30.62
N GLY A 377 6.68 2.13 -30.29
CA GLY A 377 6.42 0.72 -29.99
C GLY A 377 7.48 -0.24 -30.51
N GLY A 378 8.65 -0.24 -29.87
CA GLY A 378 9.49 -1.44 -29.80
C GLY A 378 8.71 -2.58 -29.13
N SER A 379 8.02 -3.36 -29.96
CA SER A 379 6.89 -4.26 -29.68
C SER A 379 7.28 -5.60 -29.03
N THR A 380 8.27 -5.58 -28.13
CA THR A 380 8.74 -6.71 -27.32
C THR A 380 8.36 -6.60 -25.84
N TRP A 381 8.28 -5.39 -25.26
CA TRP A 381 7.98 -5.23 -23.83
C TRP A 381 6.55 -5.62 -23.42
N LEU A 382 5.59 -5.53 -24.34
CA LEU A 382 4.17 -5.86 -24.09
C LEU A 382 3.76 -7.28 -24.55
N ARG A 383 4.67 -8.07 -25.16
CA ARG A 383 4.37 -9.41 -25.71
C ARG A 383 4.61 -10.58 -24.74
N ALA A 384 4.82 -10.32 -23.45
CA ALA A 384 4.86 -11.36 -22.43
C ALA A 384 3.48 -11.59 -21.79
N ARG A 385 2.46 -11.92 -22.59
CA ARG A 385 1.24 -12.58 -22.11
C ARG A 385 1.12 -13.93 -22.83
N PRO A 386 1.08 -15.08 -22.13
CA PRO A 386 0.70 -16.32 -22.76
C PRO A 386 -0.72 -16.15 -23.30
N ARG A 387 -0.91 -16.37 -24.60
CA ARG A 387 -2.25 -16.56 -25.17
C ARG A 387 -2.82 -17.86 -24.59
N THR A 388 -3.55 -17.78 -23.48
CA THR A 388 -4.41 -18.87 -23.04
C THR A 388 -5.50 -19.06 -24.09
N ARG A 389 -5.36 -20.14 -24.86
CA ARG A 389 -6.30 -20.60 -25.86
C ARG A 389 -7.58 -20.99 -25.11
N ARG A 390 -8.66 -20.20 -25.24
CA ARG A 390 -10.01 -20.62 -24.80
C ARG A 390 -10.42 -21.85 -25.60
N THR A 391 -10.29 -23.02 -25.01
CA THR A 391 -10.98 -24.23 -25.47
C THR A 391 -12.45 -24.12 -25.05
N ARG A 392 -13.34 -24.15 -26.03
CA ARG A 392 -14.79 -24.28 -25.84
C ARG A 392 -15.08 -25.67 -25.25
N PRO A 393 -15.94 -25.82 -24.23
CA PRO A 393 -16.36 -27.13 -23.79
C PRO A 393 -17.28 -27.78 -24.85
N PRO A 394 -17.23 -29.12 -25.00
CA PRO A 394 -18.15 -29.85 -25.87
C PRO A 394 -19.56 -29.80 -25.29
N ARG A 395 -20.55 -29.89 -26.19
CA ARG A 395 -21.99 -29.86 -25.91
C ARG A 395 -22.46 -31.14 -25.23
#